data_AF-A0A358CS91-F1
#
_entry.id   AF-A0A358CS91-F1
#
_cell.length_a   1.000
_cell.length_b   1.000
_cell.length_c   1.000
_cell.angle_alpha   90.00
_cell.angle_beta   90.00
_cell.angle_gamma   90.00
#
_symmetry.space_group_name_H-M   'P 1'
#
loop_
_entity.id
_entity.type
_entity.pdbx_description
1 polymer ?
#
loop_
_entity_poly.entity_id
_entity_poly.type
_entity_poly.pdbx_seq_one_letter_code
_entity_poly.pdbx_strand_id
1 'polypeptide(L)'
;MPNWTINRRSWLNTFGMGLGGIALNEMLYNDVQADSENGVLQHLHHVPKAKRVIYLFQSGGPSQLDLFDDKPALVKHTGQQLPESVRSGQRLTGMSGNQSSIPLVGSPFKFSKHGQSGATLSALLPHTAAIADRLCFVKA
;
A
#
# COMPACT_ATOMS: atom_id res chain seq x y z
N MET A 1 62.21 4.58 -34.56
CA MET A 1 60.75 4.36 -34.46
C MET A 1 60.55 2.89 -34.11
N PRO A 2 60.16 2.50 -32.88
CA PRO A 2 59.92 1.08 -32.59
C PRO A 2 58.57 0.65 -33.17
N ASN A 3 58.58 -0.42 -33.96
CA ASN A 3 57.38 -1.00 -34.58
C ASN A 3 56.46 -1.61 -33.51
N TRP A 4 55.28 -1.04 -33.33
CA TRP A 4 54.21 -1.60 -32.49
C TRP A 4 53.52 -2.75 -33.23
N THR A 5 54.11 -3.94 -33.20
CA THR A 5 53.44 -5.15 -33.68
C THR A 5 52.42 -5.59 -32.65
N ILE A 6 51.17 -5.17 -32.84
CA ILE A 6 50.02 -5.58 -32.03
C ILE A 6 49.83 -7.10 -32.23
N ASN A 7 50.26 -7.90 -31.25
CA ASN A 7 49.99 -9.34 -31.24
C ASN A 7 48.57 -9.60 -30.72
N ARG A 8 47.87 -10.61 -31.26
CA ARG A 8 46.50 -11.03 -30.87
C ARG A 8 46.31 -11.09 -29.36
N ARG A 9 47.31 -11.57 -28.60
CA ARG A 9 47.26 -11.63 -27.13
C ARG A 9 47.22 -10.24 -26.48
N SER A 10 48.02 -9.30 -26.98
CA SER A 10 48.00 -7.91 -26.50
C SER A 10 46.69 -7.22 -26.88
N TRP A 11 46.18 -7.48 -28.08
CA TRP A 11 44.91 -6.92 -28.54
C TRP A 11 43.74 -7.42 -27.69
N LEU A 12 43.65 -8.73 -27.43
CA LEU A 12 42.61 -9.30 -26.58
C LEU A 12 42.67 -8.83 -25.12
N ASN A 13 43.88 -8.68 -24.56
CA ASN A 13 44.05 -8.16 -23.19
C ASN A 13 43.64 -6.69 -23.08
N THR A 14 44.05 -5.84 -24.03
CA THR A 14 43.69 -4.41 -24.02
C THR A 14 42.20 -4.20 -24.31
N PHE A 15 41.61 -4.96 -25.24
CA PHE A 15 40.19 -4.83 -25.59
C PHE A 15 39.26 -5.36 -24.49
N GLY A 16 39.64 -6.48 -23.83
CA GLY A 16 38.89 -7.03 -22.71
C GLY A 16 38.82 -6.10 -21.50
N MET A 17 39.90 -5.36 -21.21
CA MET A 17 39.90 -4.34 -20.16
C MET A 17 39.05 -3.11 -20.52
N GLY A 18 39.01 -2.71 -21.80
CA GLY A 18 38.19 -1.58 -22.25
C GLY A 18 36.69 -1.84 -22.14
N LEU A 19 36.22 -3.02 -22.57
CA LEU A 19 34.82 -3.41 -22.46
C LEU A 19 34.37 -3.56 -21.00
N GLY A 20 35.22 -4.13 -20.15
CA GLY A 20 34.95 -4.22 -18.71
C GLY A 20 34.83 -2.86 -18.05
N GLY A 21 35.65 -1.88 -18.46
CA GLY A 21 35.56 -0.50 -17.99
C GLY A 21 34.26 0.20 -18.38
N ILE A 22 33.78 -0.03 -19.61
CA ILE A 22 32.48 0.50 -20.08
C ILE A 22 31.33 -0.13 -19.30
N ALA A 23 31.34 -1.46 -19.12
CA ALA A 23 30.32 -2.16 -18.35
C ALA A 23 30.29 -1.71 -16.88
N LEU A 24 31.47 -1.51 -16.26
CA LEU A 24 31.55 -0.98 -14.90
C LEU A 24 31.05 0.46 -14.80
N ASN A 25 31.35 1.30 -15.80
CA ASN A 25 30.85 2.68 -15.85
C ASN A 25 29.33 2.72 -15.98
N GLU A 26 28.75 1.83 -16.80
CA GLU A 26 27.30 1.67 -16.94
C GLU A 26 26.65 1.19 -15.62
N MET A 27 27.25 0.23 -14.93
CA MET A 27 26.76 -0.23 -13.62
C MET A 27 26.83 0.89 -12.57
N LEU A 28 27.93 1.63 -12.50
CA LEU A 28 28.07 2.77 -11.58
C LEU A 28 27.12 3.92 -11.92
N TYR A 29 26.87 4.18 -13.20
CA TYR A 29 25.93 5.20 -13.64
C TYR A 29 24.49 4.83 -13.30
N ASN A 30 24.11 3.56 -13.45
CA ASN A 30 22.79 3.06 -13.05
C ASN A 30 22.59 3.07 -11.53
N ASP A 31 23.61 2.75 -10.73
CA ASP A 31 23.54 2.87 -9.26
C ASP A 31 23.36 4.32 -8.80
N VAL A 32 23.99 5.29 -9.49
CA VAL A 32 23.81 6.72 -9.19
C VAL A 32 22.44 7.23 -9.66
N GLN A 33 21.92 6.75 -10.78
CA GLN A 33 20.58 7.13 -11.26
C GLN A 33 19.45 6.49 -10.46
N ALA A 34 19.66 5.33 -9.83
CA ALA A 34 18.68 4.71 -8.94
C ALA A 34 18.33 5.57 -7.72
N ASP A 35 19.19 6.53 -7.34
CA ASP A 35 18.94 7.52 -6.27
C ASP A 35 18.16 8.76 -6.78
N SER A 36 17.90 8.85 -8.09
CA SER A 36 17.31 10.04 -8.74
C SER A 36 15.88 9.86 -9.25
N GLU A 37 15.30 8.67 -9.16
CA GLU A 37 13.84 8.51 -9.32
C GLU A 37 13.12 9.00 -8.07
N ASN A 38 13.20 10.31 -7.84
CA ASN A 38 12.21 11.00 -7.03
C ASN A 38 10.85 10.69 -7.68
N GLY A 39 9.93 10.08 -6.92
CA GLY A 39 8.55 9.95 -7.34
C GLY A 39 7.92 11.32 -7.62
N VAL A 40 6.59 11.40 -7.71
CA VAL A 40 5.87 12.68 -7.97
C VAL A 40 6.28 13.82 -7.01
N LEU A 41 6.87 13.48 -5.85
CA LEU A 41 7.46 14.42 -4.89
C LEU A 41 8.98 14.53 -5.09
N GLN A 42 9.44 15.75 -5.39
CA GLN A 42 10.87 16.07 -5.50
C GLN A 42 11.62 15.95 -4.16
N HIS A 43 10.93 16.20 -3.04
CA HIS A 43 11.48 16.10 -1.68
C HIS A 43 10.37 15.68 -0.72
N LEU A 44 10.71 14.84 0.26
CA LEU A 44 9.79 14.50 1.35
C LEU A 44 9.68 15.69 2.31
N HIS A 45 8.45 16.05 2.73
CA HIS A 45 8.24 17.10 3.74
C HIS A 45 8.92 16.77 5.07
N HIS A 46 9.14 15.49 5.36
CA HIS A 46 9.82 15.00 6.56
C HIS A 46 10.76 13.85 6.23
N VAL A 47 11.91 13.82 6.91
CA VAL A 47 12.85 12.69 6.84
C VAL A 47 12.15 11.43 7.38
N PRO A 48 12.15 10.30 6.64
CA PRO A 48 11.51 9.08 7.08
C PRO A 48 12.20 8.53 8.33
N LYS A 49 11.43 8.35 9.41
CA LYS A 49 11.94 7.80 10.68
C LYS A 49 11.75 6.29 10.81
N ALA A 50 10.74 5.73 10.13
CA ALA A 50 10.44 4.31 10.20
C ALA A 50 11.47 3.51 9.39
N LYS A 51 12.18 2.58 10.04
CA LYS A 51 13.18 1.71 9.39
C LYS A 51 12.64 0.33 9.00
N ARG A 52 11.56 -0.10 9.63
CA ARG A 52 10.94 -1.43 9.48
C ARG A 52 9.44 -1.31 9.64
N VAL A 53 8.69 -2.02 8.80
CA VAL A 53 7.22 -2.01 8.79
C VAL A 53 6.72 -3.45 8.79
N ILE A 54 5.77 -3.76 9.69
CA ILE A 54 4.99 -4.99 9.62
C ILE A 54 3.68 -4.64 8.94
N TYR A 55 3.43 -5.23 7.78
CA TYR A 55 2.21 -5.03 7.01
C TYR A 55 1.32 -6.26 7.13
N LEU A 56 0.08 -6.05 7.57
CA LEU A 56 -0.92 -7.11 7.70
C LEU A 56 -2.05 -6.86 6.70
N PHE A 57 -2.12 -7.67 5.66
CA PHE A 57 -3.21 -7.64 4.69
C PHE A 57 -4.29 -8.65 5.08
N GLN A 58 -5.40 -8.16 5.63
CA GLN A 58 -6.46 -9.01 6.18
C GLN A 58 -7.54 -9.36 5.15
N SER A 59 -7.14 -9.93 4.01
CA SER A 59 -8.11 -10.46 3.03
C SER A 59 -8.90 -11.60 3.65
N GLY A 60 -10.24 -11.52 3.59
CA GLY A 60 -11.13 -12.46 4.26
C GLY A 60 -11.24 -12.28 5.78
N GLY A 61 -10.61 -11.24 6.33
CA GLY A 61 -10.77 -10.86 7.73
C GLY A 61 -12.11 -10.16 8.01
N PRO A 62 -12.36 -9.74 9.27
CA PRO A 62 -13.56 -9.00 9.62
C PRO A 62 -13.62 -7.66 8.86
N SER A 63 -14.84 -7.23 8.53
CA SER A 63 -15.06 -5.98 7.81
C SER A 63 -14.59 -4.78 8.62
N GLN A 64 -14.06 -3.75 7.94
CA GLN A 64 -13.76 -2.46 8.58
C GLN A 64 -15.00 -1.86 9.26
N LEU A 65 -16.19 -2.04 8.66
CA LEU A 65 -17.47 -1.58 9.18
C LEU A 65 -17.84 -2.23 10.52
N ASP A 66 -17.28 -3.41 10.81
CA ASP A 66 -17.51 -4.15 12.06
C ASP A 66 -16.43 -3.88 13.11
N LEU A 67 -15.33 -3.21 12.74
CA LEU A 67 -14.15 -3.05 13.58
C LEU A 67 -13.90 -1.59 13.98
N PHE A 68 -13.72 -0.71 13.00
CA PHE A 68 -13.18 0.64 13.22
C PHE A 68 -14.09 1.76 12.71
N ASP A 69 -15.09 1.44 11.89
CA ASP A 69 -15.88 2.43 11.16
C ASP A 69 -17.37 2.31 11.45
N ASP A 70 -17.79 3.00 12.52
CA ASP A 70 -19.19 3.10 12.90
C ASP A 70 -19.97 3.92 11.86
N LYS A 71 -20.94 3.27 11.19
CA LYS A 71 -21.84 3.89 10.22
C LYS A 71 -23.30 3.81 10.69
N PRO A 72 -23.75 4.73 11.57
CA PRO A 72 -25.12 4.72 12.11
C PRO A 72 -26.20 4.80 11.04
N ALA A 73 -25.95 5.53 9.95
CA ALA A 73 -26.87 5.58 8.81
C ALA A 73 -27.06 4.19 8.18
N LEU A 74 -25.98 3.42 8.01
CA LEU A 74 -26.07 2.07 7.44
C LEU A 74 -26.88 1.14 8.35
N VAL A 75 -26.71 1.26 9.67
CA VAL A 75 -27.53 0.54 10.66
C VAL A 75 -29.02 0.88 10.49
N LYS A 76 -29.36 2.17 10.39
CA LYS A 76 -30.75 2.62 10.19
C LYS A 76 -31.39 2.05 8.90
N HIS A 77 -30.60 1.91 7.85
CA HIS A 77 -31.06 1.42 6.54
C HIS A 77 -30.91 -0.11 6.39
N THR A 78 -30.57 -0.84 7.45
CA THR A 78 -30.40 -2.30 7.38
C THR A 78 -31.65 -2.99 6.85
N GLY A 79 -31.47 -3.91 5.90
CA GLY A 79 -32.53 -4.65 5.24
C GLY A 79 -33.20 -3.91 4.07
N GLN A 80 -32.95 -2.61 3.89
CA GLN A 80 -33.40 -1.88 2.70
C GLN A 80 -32.53 -2.23 1.51
N GLN A 81 -33.11 -2.22 0.31
CA GLN A 81 -32.33 -2.46 -0.91
C GLN A 81 -31.33 -1.34 -1.15
N LEU A 82 -30.15 -1.70 -1.66
CA LEU A 82 -29.15 -0.75 -2.12
C LEU A 82 -29.77 0.17 -3.18
N PRO A 83 -29.75 1.50 -2.98
CA PRO A 83 -30.28 2.43 -3.97
C PRO A 83 -29.49 2.36 -5.29
N GLU A 84 -30.20 2.47 -6.42
CA GLU A 84 -29.57 2.43 -7.74
C GLU A 84 -28.54 3.56 -7.93
N SER A 85 -28.75 4.70 -7.27
CA SER A 85 -27.80 5.83 -7.27
C SER A 85 -26.44 5.51 -6.66
N VAL A 86 -26.33 4.45 -5.85
CA VAL A 86 -25.06 3.98 -5.29
C VAL A 86 -24.41 2.98 -6.24
N ARG A 87 -25.23 2.15 -6.89
CA ARG A 87 -24.75 1.12 -7.82
C ARG A 87 -24.25 1.72 -9.11
N SER A 88 -24.96 2.68 -9.70
CA SER A 88 -24.58 3.47 -10.90
C SER A 88 -23.87 2.65 -12.01
N GLY A 89 -24.33 1.43 -12.28
CA GLY A 89 -23.73 0.55 -13.30
C GLY A 89 -22.34 -0.01 -12.97
N GLN A 90 -21.86 0.08 -11.72
CA GLN A 90 -20.57 -0.46 -11.30
C GLN A 90 -20.50 -1.98 -11.51
N ARG A 91 -19.37 -2.45 -12.03
CA ARG A 91 -19.11 -3.89 -12.23
C ARG A 91 -18.92 -4.58 -10.88
N LEU A 92 -19.87 -5.42 -10.51
CA LEU A 92 -19.80 -6.26 -9.32
C LEU A 92 -18.96 -7.52 -9.57
N THR A 93 -18.36 -8.04 -8.51
CA THR A 93 -17.69 -9.35 -8.55
C THR A 93 -18.73 -10.46 -8.70
N GLY A 94 -18.31 -11.65 -9.13
CA GLY A 94 -19.22 -12.76 -9.43
C GLY A 94 -20.13 -13.18 -8.26
N MET A 95 -19.72 -12.92 -7.01
CA MET A 95 -20.51 -13.22 -5.81
C MET A 95 -21.70 -12.28 -5.60
N SER A 96 -21.65 -11.05 -6.13
CA SER A 96 -22.65 -10.01 -5.91
C SER A 96 -23.37 -9.57 -7.19
N GLY A 97 -22.84 -9.89 -8.37
CA GLY A 97 -23.38 -9.42 -9.66
C GLY A 97 -24.76 -9.93 -10.03
N ASN A 98 -25.08 -11.17 -9.66
CA ASN A 98 -26.32 -11.86 -10.03
C ASN A 98 -27.29 -12.05 -8.84
N GLN A 99 -27.10 -11.32 -7.74
CA GLN A 99 -28.02 -11.38 -6.61
C GLN A 99 -29.33 -10.68 -6.96
N SER A 100 -30.46 -11.33 -6.66
CA SER A 100 -31.81 -10.76 -6.84
C SER A 100 -32.13 -9.64 -5.85
N SER A 101 -31.34 -9.55 -4.77
CA SER A 101 -31.52 -8.63 -3.65
C SER A 101 -30.14 -8.25 -3.13
N ILE A 102 -29.90 -6.96 -2.92
CA ILE A 102 -28.65 -6.41 -2.40
C ILE A 102 -29.02 -5.54 -1.19
N PRO A 103 -29.37 -6.15 -0.05
CA PRO A 103 -29.77 -5.39 1.12
C PRO A 103 -28.56 -4.68 1.72
N LEU A 104 -28.78 -3.47 2.19
CA LEU A 104 -27.85 -2.76 3.07
C LEU A 104 -27.75 -3.53 4.39
N VAL A 105 -26.53 -3.73 4.88
CA VAL A 105 -26.27 -4.43 6.14
C VAL A 105 -25.36 -3.55 6.99
N GLY A 106 -25.93 -2.98 8.05
CA GLY A 106 -25.14 -2.30 9.08
C GLY A 106 -24.46 -3.31 10.00
N SER A 107 -23.42 -2.86 10.70
CA SER A 107 -22.76 -3.69 11.70
C SER A 107 -23.73 -4.04 12.83
N PRO A 108 -23.79 -5.31 13.27
CA PRO A 108 -24.61 -5.70 14.42
C PRO A 108 -23.93 -5.39 15.76
N PHE A 109 -22.66 -4.99 15.74
CA PHE A 109 -21.86 -4.79 16.94
C PHE A 109 -22.02 -3.38 17.51
N LYS A 110 -21.84 -3.26 18.82
CA LYS A 110 -21.86 -1.96 19.50
C LYS A 110 -20.52 -1.28 19.35
N PHE A 111 -20.57 0.04 19.16
CA PHE A 111 -19.41 0.90 19.09
C PHE A 111 -19.36 1.84 20.29
N SER A 112 -18.16 2.13 20.76
CA SER A 112 -17.91 3.08 21.83
C SER A 112 -16.66 3.91 21.55
N LYS A 113 -16.63 5.12 22.11
CA LYS A 113 -15.44 5.98 22.07
C LYS A 113 -14.45 5.55 23.15
N HIS A 114 -13.17 5.54 22.81
CA HIS A 114 -12.10 5.12 23.70
C HIS A 114 -10.95 6.14 23.70
N GLY A 115 -10.25 6.19 24.83
CA GLY A 115 -9.09 7.05 25.02
C GLY A 115 -9.40 8.54 25.00
N GLN A 116 -8.35 9.36 25.03
CA GLN A 116 -8.44 10.82 24.89
C GLN A 116 -8.63 11.26 23.44
N SER A 117 -8.17 10.45 22.48
CA SER A 117 -8.42 10.65 21.05
C SER A 117 -9.90 10.55 20.69
N GLY A 118 -10.71 9.91 21.54
CA GLY A 118 -12.13 9.67 21.28
C GLY A 118 -12.38 8.73 20.11
N ALA A 119 -11.40 7.88 19.78
CA ALA A 119 -11.50 6.92 18.69
C ALA A 119 -12.69 5.98 18.93
N THR A 120 -13.56 5.85 17.93
CA THR A 120 -14.71 4.93 17.98
C THR A 120 -14.28 3.55 17.49
N LEU A 121 -14.40 2.53 18.34
CA LEU A 121 -14.09 1.14 18.03
C LEU A 121 -15.25 0.21 18.41
N SER A 122 -15.32 -0.93 17.71
CA SER A 122 -16.26 -2.01 18.00
C SER A 122 -15.92 -2.74 19.29
N ALA A 123 -16.96 -3.25 19.97
CA ALA A 123 -16.84 -4.11 21.14
C ALA A 123 -16.02 -5.41 20.87
N LEU A 124 -15.79 -5.77 19.60
CA LEU A 124 -14.96 -6.89 19.19
C LEU A 124 -13.46 -6.68 19.44
N LEU A 125 -13.02 -5.44 19.66
CA LEU A 125 -11.61 -5.08 19.77
C LEU A 125 -11.25 -4.51 21.17
N PRO A 126 -11.56 -5.21 22.28
CA PRO A 126 -11.37 -4.65 23.62
C PRO A 126 -9.90 -4.34 23.94
N HIS A 127 -8.97 -5.19 23.46
CA HIS A 127 -7.54 -5.00 23.69
C HIS A 127 -6.95 -3.90 22.81
N THR A 128 -7.45 -3.73 21.58
CA THR A 128 -7.04 -2.63 20.70
C THR A 128 -7.58 -1.31 21.23
N ALA A 129 -8.82 -1.29 21.73
CA ALA A 129 -9.43 -0.12 22.34
C ALA A 129 -8.65 0.40 23.56
N ALA A 130 -8.04 -0.51 24.34
CA ALA A 130 -7.19 -0.15 25.48
C ALA A 130 -5.92 0.65 25.09
N ILE A 131 -5.50 0.57 23.82
CA ILE A 131 -4.33 1.30 23.29
C ILE A 131 -4.71 2.30 22.19
N ALA A 132 -5.98 2.69 22.09
CA ALA A 132 -6.50 3.53 21.02
C ALA A 132 -5.69 4.84 20.82
N ASP A 133 -5.26 5.48 21.91
CA ASP A 133 -4.48 6.73 21.86
C ASP A 133 -3.05 6.56 21.32
N ARG A 134 -2.57 5.32 21.17
CA ARG A 134 -1.27 4.99 20.58
C ARG A 134 -1.37 4.60 19.11
N LEU A 135 -2.58 4.57 18.57
CA LEU A 135 -2.88 4.17 17.20
C LEU A 135 -3.30 5.38 16.37
N CYS A 136 -2.94 5.36 15.10
CA CYS A 136 -3.48 6.28 14.11
C CYS A 136 -4.50 5.52 13.26
N PHE A 137 -5.74 6.00 13.25
CA PHE A 137 -6.80 5.44 12.42
C PHE A 137 -6.96 6.31 11.18
N VAL A 138 -6.77 5.72 10.00
CA VAL A 138 -7.07 6.37 8.73
C VAL A 138 -8.41 5.84 8.24
N LYS A 139 -9.40 6.72 8.12
CA LYS A 139 -10.76 6.42 7.66
C LYS A 139 -11.00 7.19 6.35
N ALA A 140 -11.66 6.56 5.39
CA ALA A 140 -12.00 7.12 4.08
C ALA A 140 -13.51 7.06 3.85
#